data_AF-A0A0K9YRF0-F1
#
_entry.id   AF-A0A0K9YRF0-F1
#
_cell.length_a   1.000
_cell.length_b   1.000
_cell.length_c   1.000
_cell.angle_alpha   90.00
_cell.angle_beta   90.00
_cell.angle_gamma   90.00
#
_symmetry.space_group_name_H-M   'P 1'
#
loop_
_entity.id
_entity.type
_entity.pdbx_description
1 polymer ?
#
loop_
_entity_poly.entity_id
_entity_poly.type
_entity_poly.pdbx_seq_one_letter_code
_entity_poly.pdbx_strand_id
1 'polypeptide(L)'
;MINTIPSLLLAATLTLTGTQALPTLHPTASAPVTEEVVQSDVQYEAVAAPYPPAVQTALTKVRKSGGHTIVRANGKAYVVISAGQKPTGGYRIVTDQIKKTGAHGYTVRAHLQTPAPGSMKIQVISYPTLVIALPDQQAKVNVQFRS
;
A
#
# COMPACT_ATOMS: atom_id res chain seq x y z
N MET A 1 -41.16 52.80 33.06
CA MET A 1 -40.53 51.80 33.94
C MET A 1 -41.03 50.43 33.47
N ILE A 2 -40.08 49.56 33.13
CA ILE A 2 -40.30 48.26 32.49
C ILE A 2 -40.89 47.30 33.53
N ASN A 3 -41.96 46.57 33.19
CA ASN A 3 -42.30 45.34 33.89
C ASN A 3 -42.83 44.26 32.93
N THR A 4 -42.29 43.07 33.14
CA THR A 4 -42.22 41.87 32.29
C THR A 4 -43.45 40.96 32.37
N ILE A 5 -43.78 40.29 31.26
CA ILE A 5 -44.75 39.17 31.12
C ILE A 5 -44.08 38.14 30.18
N PRO A 6 -44.34 36.80 30.19
CA PRO A 6 -44.89 35.89 31.20
C PRO A 6 -44.02 34.64 31.45
N SER A 7 -44.31 33.94 32.54
CA SER A 7 -44.05 32.51 32.72
C SER A 7 -45.22 31.68 32.20
N LEU A 8 -44.89 30.67 31.40
CA LEU A 8 -45.27 29.26 31.53
C LEU A 8 -46.67 28.75 31.06
N LEU A 9 -46.56 27.63 30.32
CA LEU A 9 -47.48 26.49 30.12
C LEU A 9 -48.56 26.59 29.03
N LEU A 10 -48.31 25.89 27.90
CA LEU A 10 -49.29 24.94 27.38
C LEU A 10 -48.61 23.80 26.61
N ALA A 11 -48.86 22.57 27.09
CA ALA A 11 -48.43 21.33 26.47
C ALA A 11 -49.30 20.98 25.26
N ALA A 12 -48.69 20.41 24.22
CA ALA A 12 -49.39 19.66 23.19
C ALA A 12 -48.52 18.46 22.77
N THR A 13 -48.81 17.31 23.37
CA THR A 13 -48.36 16.00 22.91
C THR A 13 -49.21 15.57 21.73
N LEU A 14 -48.61 15.30 20.57
CA LEU A 14 -49.21 14.47 19.53
C LEU A 14 -48.14 13.55 18.93
N THR A 15 -48.30 12.26 19.18
CA THR A 15 -47.47 11.17 18.66
C THR A 15 -47.72 10.97 17.17
N LEU A 16 -46.66 10.89 16.36
CA LEU A 16 -46.74 10.21 15.06
C LEU A 16 -45.49 9.35 14.85
N THR A 17 -45.71 8.05 14.84
CA THR A 17 -44.79 6.99 14.43
C THR A 17 -44.30 7.23 13.01
N GLY A 18 -42.99 7.42 12.84
CA GLY A 18 -42.33 7.47 11.54
C GLY A 18 -41.17 6.49 11.50
N THR A 19 -41.46 5.22 11.22
CA THR A 19 -40.50 4.23 10.74
C THR A 19 -39.96 4.71 9.40
N GLN A 20 -38.77 5.31 9.38
CA GLN A 20 -38.03 5.45 8.13
C GLN A 20 -37.24 4.16 7.91
N ALA A 21 -37.78 3.32 7.03
CA ALA A 21 -37.08 2.18 6.47
C ALA A 21 -35.81 2.68 5.76
N LEU A 22 -34.66 2.09 6.11
CA LEU A 22 -33.43 2.24 5.33
C LEU A 22 -33.71 1.82 3.88
N PRO A 23 -33.32 2.62 2.86
CA PRO A 23 -33.19 2.08 1.52
C PRO A 23 -31.91 1.24 1.46
N THR A 24 -32.04 -0.06 1.74
CA THR A 24 -31.14 -1.06 1.17
C THR A 24 -31.72 -1.49 -0.17
N LEU A 25 -31.17 -0.97 -1.27
CA LEU A 25 -31.20 -1.68 -2.55
C LEU A 25 -29.91 -1.42 -3.32
N HIS A 26 -29.04 -2.43 -3.26
CA HIS A 26 -27.88 -2.73 -4.11
C HIS A 26 -28.29 -2.73 -5.60
N PRO A 27 -27.40 -2.62 -6.63
CA PRO A 27 -26.30 -3.57 -6.88
C PRO A 27 -25.06 -3.04 -7.66
N THR A 28 -24.11 -3.96 -7.89
CA THR A 28 -23.17 -3.96 -9.04
C THR A 28 -21.92 -3.07 -8.87
N ALA A 29 -20.69 -3.54 -9.01
CA ALA A 29 -20.14 -4.85 -9.34
C ALA A 29 -18.79 -4.98 -8.63
N SER A 30 -18.41 -6.23 -8.35
CA SER A 30 -17.01 -6.62 -8.41
C SER A 30 -16.43 -6.15 -9.76
N ALA A 31 -15.82 -4.96 -9.77
CA ALA A 31 -14.74 -4.70 -10.68
C ALA A 31 -13.46 -5.05 -9.89
N PRO A 32 -12.72 -6.11 -10.28
CA PRO A 32 -11.32 -6.14 -9.89
C PRO A 32 -10.75 -4.84 -10.45
N VAL A 33 -10.19 -4.00 -9.58
CA VAL A 33 -9.28 -2.97 -10.07
C VAL A 33 -8.08 -3.76 -10.56
N THR A 34 -8.16 -4.17 -11.82
CA THR A 34 -7.01 -4.41 -12.68
C THR A 34 -6.28 -3.07 -12.71
N GLU A 35 -5.43 -2.85 -11.71
CA GLU A 35 -4.35 -1.89 -11.84
C GLU A 35 -3.50 -2.42 -12.99
N GLU A 36 -3.67 -1.74 -14.12
CA GLU A 36 -2.95 -1.88 -15.36
C GLU A 36 -1.45 -2.01 -15.05
N VAL A 37 -0.96 -3.23 -15.19
CA VAL A 37 0.45 -3.56 -15.12
C VAL A 37 1.11 -2.85 -16.29
N VAL A 38 1.80 -1.75 -15.99
CA VAL A 38 2.67 -1.06 -16.95
C VAL A 38 3.81 -2.02 -17.30
N GLN A 39 3.60 -2.65 -18.45
CA GLN A 39 4.48 -3.59 -19.11
C GLN A 39 5.83 -2.92 -19.40
N SER A 40 6.88 -3.41 -18.74
CA SER A 40 8.27 -3.14 -19.09
C SER A 40 8.98 -4.47 -19.31
N ASP A 41 9.72 -4.54 -20.42
CA ASP A 41 10.17 -5.71 -21.19
C ASP A 41 11.13 -6.68 -20.46
N VAL A 42 10.80 -7.11 -19.24
CA VAL A 42 11.51 -8.14 -18.49
C VAL A 42 10.46 -8.94 -17.73
N GLN A 43 10.45 -10.27 -17.87
CA GLN A 43 9.63 -11.13 -17.02
C GLN A 43 10.16 -11.03 -15.57
N TYR A 44 9.53 -10.18 -14.76
CA TYR A 44 9.75 -10.11 -13.33
C TYR A 44 8.44 -10.41 -12.63
N GLU A 45 8.51 -11.19 -11.56
CA GLU A 45 7.35 -11.49 -10.72
C GLU A 45 7.53 -10.76 -9.39
N ALA A 46 6.56 -9.94 -9.02
CA ALA A 46 6.41 -9.49 -7.66
C ALA A 46 5.98 -10.72 -6.83
N VAL A 47 6.94 -11.33 -6.14
CA VAL A 47 6.68 -12.58 -5.43
C VAL A 47 5.86 -12.28 -4.18
N ALA A 48 4.70 -12.92 -4.04
CA ALA A 48 3.96 -12.95 -2.79
C ALA A 48 4.54 -14.03 -1.87
N ALA A 49 4.40 -13.86 -0.55
CA ALA A 49 4.79 -14.89 0.41
C ALA A 49 4.12 -16.24 0.07
N PRO A 50 4.78 -17.39 0.30
CA PRO A 50 5.97 -17.58 1.14
C PRO A 50 7.30 -17.33 0.41
N TYR A 51 8.20 -16.61 1.09
CA TYR A 51 9.55 -16.32 0.58
C TYR A 51 10.53 -17.42 0.99
N PRO A 52 11.62 -17.63 0.23
CA PRO A 52 12.75 -18.44 0.71
C PRO A 52 13.26 -17.91 2.06
N PRO A 53 13.72 -18.78 2.99
CA PRO A 53 14.11 -18.37 4.34
C PRO A 53 15.13 -17.21 4.36
N ALA A 54 16.12 -17.25 3.47
CA ALA A 54 17.12 -16.19 3.35
C ALA A 54 16.52 -14.82 3.00
N VAL A 55 15.50 -14.80 2.13
CA VAL A 55 14.78 -13.58 1.73
C VAL A 55 13.97 -13.06 2.92
N GLN A 56 13.35 -13.94 3.71
CA GLN A 56 12.58 -13.55 4.89
C GLN A 56 13.46 -12.97 6.00
N THR A 57 14.65 -13.53 6.23
CA THR A 57 15.65 -12.97 7.15
C THR A 57 16.08 -11.57 6.69
N ALA A 58 16.39 -11.42 5.40
CA ALA A 58 16.78 -10.14 4.84
C ALA A 58 15.67 -9.09 4.91
N LEU A 59 14.43 -9.48 4.58
CA LEU A 59 13.24 -8.64 4.71
C LEU A 59 13.09 -8.14 6.14
N THR A 60 13.19 -9.03 7.12
CA THR A 60 13.08 -8.66 8.55
C THR A 60 14.15 -7.64 8.96
N LYS A 61 15.37 -7.79 8.45
CA LYS A 61 16.50 -6.88 8.73
C LYS A 61 16.27 -5.48 8.14
N VAL A 62 15.90 -5.39 6.86
CA VAL A 62 15.78 -4.09 6.16
C VAL A 62 14.43 -3.40 6.39
N ARG A 63 13.42 -4.13 6.88
CA ARG A 63 12.05 -3.63 7.09
C ARG A 63 12.02 -2.37 7.95
N LYS A 64 12.77 -2.32 9.06
CA LYS A 64 12.75 -1.17 9.99
C LYS A 64 13.69 -0.05 9.57
N SER A 65 14.92 -0.38 9.15
CA SER A 65 15.95 0.61 8.78
C SER A 65 15.64 1.31 7.46
N GLY A 66 14.85 0.69 6.58
CA GLY A 66 14.73 1.10 5.19
C GLY A 66 15.96 0.70 4.37
N GLY A 67 15.93 1.03 3.08
CA GLY A 67 17.00 0.74 2.13
C GLY A 67 16.69 -0.50 1.28
N HIS A 68 17.73 -1.12 0.73
CA HIS A 68 17.60 -2.31 -0.10
C HIS A 68 18.72 -3.32 0.15
N THR A 69 18.45 -4.58 -0.17
CA THR A 69 19.45 -5.65 -0.16
C THR A 69 19.14 -6.69 -1.23
N ILE A 70 20.16 -7.43 -1.66
CA ILE A 70 20.04 -8.44 -2.71
C ILE A 70 20.39 -9.79 -2.08
N VAL A 71 19.45 -10.73 -2.14
CA VAL A 71 19.60 -12.08 -1.60
C VAL A 71 19.51 -13.08 -2.74
N ARG A 72 20.32 -14.14 -2.69
CA ARG A 72 20.29 -15.21 -3.67
C ARG A 72 19.74 -16.48 -3.04
N ALA A 73 18.73 -17.08 -3.65
CA ALA A 73 18.12 -18.31 -3.19
C ALA A 73 17.45 -19.03 -4.37
N ASN A 74 17.41 -20.36 -4.36
CA ASN A 74 16.67 -21.17 -5.34
C ASN A 74 16.96 -20.80 -6.82
N GLY A 75 18.23 -20.54 -7.19
CA GLY A 75 18.58 -20.20 -8.57
C GLY A 75 18.20 -18.78 -9.01
N LYS A 76 17.66 -17.94 -8.12
CA LYS A 76 17.17 -16.58 -8.41
C LYS A 76 17.88 -15.54 -7.53
N ALA A 77 17.88 -14.30 -7.99
CA ALA A 77 18.25 -13.14 -7.18
C ALA A 77 17.00 -12.38 -6.76
N TYR A 78 16.87 -12.06 -5.48
CA TYR A 78 15.77 -11.33 -4.89
C TYR A 78 16.25 -9.96 -4.45
N VAL A 79 15.62 -8.92 -4.99
CA VAL A 79 15.84 -7.53 -4.58
C VAL A 79 14.79 -7.19 -3.54
N VAL A 80 15.23 -6.99 -2.30
CA VAL A 80 14.37 -6.63 -1.17
C VAL A 80 14.52 -5.14 -0.92
N ILE A 81 13.43 -4.39 -1.03
CA ILE A 81 13.38 -2.94 -0.87
C ILE A 81 12.42 -2.62 0.28
N SER A 82 12.83 -1.69 1.14
CA SER A 82 12.04 -1.20 2.27
C SER A 82 12.07 0.32 2.33
N ALA A 83 10.91 0.93 2.54
CA ALA A 83 10.79 2.37 2.77
C ALA A 83 11.05 2.75 4.24
N GLY A 84 11.32 1.77 5.10
CA GLY A 84 11.43 1.95 6.54
C GLY A 84 10.08 2.22 7.20
N GLN A 85 10.13 2.77 8.41
CA GLN A 85 8.94 3.13 9.16
C GLN A 85 8.18 4.29 8.50
N LYS A 86 6.85 4.15 8.38
CA LYS A 86 5.94 5.23 7.96
C LYS A 86 4.85 5.45 9.02
N PRO A 87 4.44 6.71 9.23
CA PRO A 87 3.59 7.08 10.38
C PRO A 87 2.15 6.60 10.26
N THR A 88 1.69 6.36 9.04
CA THR A 88 0.33 5.87 8.74
C THR A 88 0.41 4.75 7.72
N GLY A 89 -0.69 4.05 7.47
CA GLY A 89 -0.79 3.16 6.32
C GLY A 89 -1.16 3.89 5.03
N GLY A 90 -1.23 3.14 3.93
CA GLY A 90 -1.47 3.67 2.59
C GLY A 90 -0.20 4.03 1.82
N TYR A 91 0.98 3.92 2.44
CA TYR A 91 2.25 3.98 1.73
C TYR A 91 2.52 2.65 1.02
N ARG A 92 2.97 2.71 -0.24
CA ARG A 92 3.37 1.53 -1.01
C ARG A 92 4.64 1.81 -1.80
N ILE A 93 5.46 0.79 -1.99
CA ILE A 93 6.60 0.89 -2.92
C ILE A 93 6.11 0.40 -4.28
N VAL A 94 6.30 1.22 -5.30
CA VAL A 94 5.90 0.92 -6.67
C VAL A 94 7.15 0.73 -7.52
N THR A 95 7.15 -0.32 -8.34
CA THR A 95 8.21 -0.53 -9.32
C THR A 95 7.91 0.33 -10.54
N ASP A 96 8.81 1.27 -10.85
CA ASP A 96 8.70 2.09 -12.06
C ASP A 96 9.13 1.30 -13.29
N GLN A 97 10.25 0.58 -13.15
CA GLN A 97 10.92 -0.02 -14.28
C GLN A 97 11.97 -1.03 -13.84
N ILE A 98 11.99 -2.18 -14.50
CA ILE A 98 13.11 -3.13 -14.41
C ILE A 98 13.69 -3.28 -15.81
N LYS A 99 14.97 -2.95 -15.97
CA LYS A 99 15.68 -3.07 -17.25
C LYS A 99 16.86 -4.01 -17.13
N LYS A 100 16.97 -4.95 -18.05
CA LYS A 100 18.19 -5.73 -18.23
C LYS A 100 19.23 -4.87 -18.97
N THR A 101 20.43 -4.75 -18.42
CA THR A 101 21.51 -3.87 -18.94
C THR A 101 22.72 -4.66 -19.46
N GLY A 102 22.66 -5.99 -19.43
CA GLY A 102 23.69 -6.89 -19.96
C GLY A 102 23.31 -8.35 -19.70
N ALA A 103 24.25 -9.28 -19.89
CA ALA A 103 23.99 -10.71 -19.67
C ALA A 103 23.42 -10.99 -18.26
N HIS A 104 24.04 -10.38 -17.24
CA HIS A 104 23.65 -10.47 -15.83
C HIS A 104 23.31 -9.10 -15.21
N GLY A 105 23.28 -8.02 -16.00
CA GLY A 105 23.06 -6.66 -15.49
C GLY A 105 21.57 -6.35 -15.38
N TYR A 106 21.13 -5.83 -14.24
CA TYR A 106 19.75 -5.36 -14.04
C TYR A 106 19.74 -3.99 -13.36
N THR A 107 18.86 -3.10 -13.82
CA THR A 107 18.54 -1.84 -13.15
C THR A 107 17.10 -1.88 -12.69
N VAL A 108 16.90 -1.72 -11.38
CA VAL A 108 15.59 -1.67 -10.74
C VAL A 108 15.32 -0.25 -10.30
N ARG A 109 14.26 0.36 -10.83
CA ARG A 109 13.76 1.67 -10.42
C ARG A 109 12.45 1.49 -9.67
N ALA A 110 12.37 2.07 -8.48
CA ALA A 110 11.18 2.05 -7.66
C ALA A 110 11.05 3.36 -6.88
N HIS A 111 9.83 3.71 -6.51
CA HIS A 111 9.56 4.86 -5.67
C HIS A 111 8.57 4.54 -4.57
N LEU A 112 8.59 5.35 -3.51
CA LEU A 112 7.57 5.34 -2.48
C LEU A 112 6.37 6.17 -2.95
N GLN A 113 5.25 5.50 -3.14
CA GLN A 113 3.98 6.17 -3.35
C GLN A 113 3.33 6.49 -1.99
N THR A 114 3.01 7.76 -1.79
CA THR A 114 2.32 8.26 -0.60
C THR A 114 0.81 8.04 -0.68
N PRO A 115 0.10 7.97 0.45
CA PRO A 115 -1.36 7.96 0.45
C PRO A 115 -1.90 9.21 -0.25
N ALA A 116 -3.02 9.06 -0.99
CA ALA A 116 -3.61 10.16 -1.73
C ALA A 116 -3.93 11.36 -0.81
N PRO A 117 -3.66 12.60 -1.24
CA PRO A 117 -4.07 13.79 -0.48
C PRO A 117 -5.57 13.77 -0.20
N GLY A 118 -5.98 14.11 1.03
CA GLY A 118 -7.38 14.11 1.43
C GLY A 118 -8.02 12.74 1.66
N SER A 119 -7.30 11.63 1.40
CA SER A 119 -7.80 10.29 1.74
C SER A 119 -7.82 10.06 3.25
N MET A 120 -8.80 9.28 3.72
CA MET A 120 -8.81 8.75 5.08
C MET A 120 -7.60 7.83 5.25
N LYS A 121 -6.68 8.18 6.16
CA LYS A 121 -5.47 7.40 6.43
C LYS A 121 -5.69 6.50 7.64
N ILE A 122 -5.25 5.25 7.54
CA ILE A 122 -5.19 4.38 8.72
C ILE A 122 -4.08 4.87 9.65
N GLN A 123 -4.41 5.14 10.90
CA GLN A 123 -3.49 5.66 11.93
C GLN A 123 -2.68 4.52 12.56
N VAL A 124 -1.93 3.81 11.72
CA VAL A 124 -1.11 2.67 12.13
C VAL A 124 0.27 2.78 11.50
N ILE A 125 1.31 2.61 12.32
CA ILE A 125 2.69 2.57 11.84
C ILE A 125 2.83 1.44 10.83
N SER A 126 3.30 1.77 9.63
CA SER A 126 3.47 0.81 8.54
C SER A 126 4.92 0.68 8.11
N TYR A 127 5.22 -0.42 7.42
CA TYR A 127 6.55 -0.73 6.90
C TYR A 127 6.41 -1.20 5.45
N PRO A 128 6.29 -0.27 4.49
CA PRO A 128 6.15 -0.62 3.07
C PRO A 128 7.39 -1.37 2.61
N THR A 129 7.19 -2.53 2.00
CA THR A 129 8.26 -3.39 1.48
C THR A 129 7.88 -3.94 0.12
N LEU A 130 8.89 -4.23 -0.69
CA LEU A 130 8.75 -4.80 -2.03
C LEU A 130 9.86 -5.84 -2.22
N VAL A 131 9.49 -7.02 -2.73
CA VAL A 131 10.43 -8.08 -3.09
C VAL A 131 10.26 -8.38 -4.57
N ILE A 132 11.34 -8.22 -5.34
CA ILE A 132 11.38 -8.51 -6.77
C ILE A 132 12.26 -9.73 -6.98
N ALA A 133 11.74 -10.78 -7.63
CA ALA A 133 12.55 -11.90 -8.06
C ALA A 133 13.06 -11.69 -9.49
N LEU A 134 14.36 -11.82 -9.67
CA LEU A 134 15.04 -11.88 -10.95
C LEU A 134 15.41 -13.33 -11.26
N PRO A 135 15.15 -13.83 -12.47
CA PRO A 135 15.39 -15.23 -12.82
C PRO A 135 16.88 -15.63 -12.87
N ASP A 136 17.79 -14.68 -12.66
CA ASP A 136 19.23 -14.87 -12.74
C ASP A 136 19.89 -14.77 -11.36
N GLN A 137 20.44 -15.88 -10.85
CA GLN A 137 21.18 -15.92 -9.58
C GLN A 137 22.44 -15.03 -9.61
N GLN A 138 23.07 -14.85 -10.78
CA GLN A 138 24.28 -14.05 -10.94
C GLN A 138 23.98 -12.57 -11.21
N ALA A 139 22.71 -12.15 -11.10
CA ALA A 139 22.28 -10.78 -11.36
C ALA A 139 23.13 -9.76 -10.58
N LYS A 140 23.73 -8.83 -11.33
CA LYS A 140 24.35 -7.60 -10.84
C LYS A 140 23.30 -6.50 -10.91
N VAL A 141 22.76 -6.14 -9.75
CA VAL A 141 21.60 -5.25 -9.66
C VAL A 141 22.02 -3.86 -9.21
N ASN A 142 21.65 -2.84 -9.98
CA ASN A 142 21.68 -1.45 -9.58
C ASN A 142 20.27 -1.02 -9.14
N VAL A 143 20.10 -0.61 -7.88
CA VAL A 143 18.81 -0.22 -7.31
C VAL A 143 18.74 1.30 -7.19
N GLN A 144 17.75 1.89 -7.84
CA GLN A 144 17.43 3.32 -7.78
C GLN A 144 16.10 3.47 -7.06
N PHE A 145 16.15 3.69 -5.75
CA PHE A 145 14.96 3.89 -4.92
C PHE A 145 14.77 5.36 -4.57
N ARG A 146 13.59 5.90 -4.85
CA ARG A 146 13.18 7.27 -4.51
C ARG A 146 12.15 7.24 -3.38
N SER A 147 12.52 7.67 -2.19
CA SER A 147 11.65 7.67 -1.00
C SER A 147 10.87 8.96 -0.78
#